data_AF-A0A2H9R610-F1
#
_entry.id   AF-A0A2H9R610-F1
#
_cell.length_a   1.000
_cell.length_b   1.000
_cell.length_c   1.000
_cell.angle_alpha   90.00
_cell.angle_beta   90.00
_cell.angle_gamma   90.00
#
_symmetry.space_group_name_H-M   'P 1'
#
loop_
_entity.id
_entity.type
_entity.pdbx_description
1 polymer ?
#
loop_
_entity_poly.entity_id
_entity_poly.type
_entity_poly.pdbx_seq_one_letter_code
_entity_poly.pdbx_strand_id
1 'polypeptide(L)'
;MEQEFTKYEITRILGARGLQISMGAPLLMKFSEEELKELKYDALMIAEKEFDSKVLPISVDRPMPEKKSDKLREVKEEKMSDEEIEAKEKEVEKEIEEKAEELGFGPDDEDEEPSESNEEER
;
A
#
# COMPACT_ATOMS: atom_id res chain seq x y z
N MET A 1 10.98 1.54 31.86
CA MET A 1 11.26 1.03 30.51
C MET A 1 11.44 2.26 29.64
N GLU A 2 12.68 2.59 29.25
CA GLU A 2 12.88 3.59 28.18
C GLU A 2 12.25 2.99 26.93
N GLN A 3 11.10 3.54 26.52
CA GLN A 3 10.54 3.14 25.23
C GLN A 3 11.42 3.78 24.18
N GLU A 4 12.22 2.95 23.52
CA GLU A 4 12.99 3.39 22.37
C GLU A 4 12.02 3.89 21.29
N PHE A 5 12.29 5.10 20.79
CA PHE A 5 11.57 5.67 19.68
C PHE A 5 11.90 4.88 18.40
N THR A 6 10.90 4.65 17.55
CA THR A 6 11.15 4.07 16.23
C THR A 6 11.88 5.09 15.34
N LYS A 7 12.61 4.63 14.32
CA LYS A 7 13.27 5.53 13.37
C LYS A 7 12.32 6.60 12.78
N TYR A 8 11.06 6.23 12.55
CA TYR A 8 10.04 7.13 12.01
C TYR A 8 9.65 8.23 13.01
N GLU A 9 9.54 7.86 14.28
CA GLU A 9 9.24 8.78 15.37
C GLU A 9 10.40 9.75 15.58
N ILE A 10 11.63 9.24 15.61
CA ILE A 10 12.84 10.07 15.74
C ILE A 10 12.89 11.10 14.61
N THR A 11 12.74 10.67 13.35
CA THR A 11 12.75 11.58 12.21
C THR A 11 11.64 12.63 12.32
N ARG A 12 10.43 12.24 12.73
CA ARG A 12 9.29 13.17 12.93
C ARG A 12 9.58 14.20 14.01
N ILE A 13 10.16 13.76 15.13
CA ILE A 13 10.52 14.61 16.28
C ILE A 13 11.60 15.62 15.86
N LEU A 14 12.68 15.17 15.24
CA LEU A 14 13.76 16.02 14.76
C LEU A 14 13.27 17.02 13.71
N GLY A 15 12.44 16.59 12.77
CA GLY A 15 11.87 17.47 11.75
C GLY A 15 10.96 18.55 12.35
N ALA A 16 10.06 18.18 13.26
CA ALA A 16 9.20 19.13 13.96
C ALA A 16 10.01 20.11 14.82
N ARG A 17 11.03 19.61 15.54
CA ARG A 17 11.87 20.44 16.40
C ARG A 17 12.77 21.39 15.60
N GLY A 18 13.39 20.90 14.53
CA GLY A 18 14.19 21.72 13.62
C GLY A 18 13.35 22.84 12.97
N LEU A 19 12.10 22.56 12.61
CA LEU A 19 11.17 23.59 12.14
C LEU A 19 10.92 24.66 13.20
N GLN A 20 10.67 24.27 14.46
CA GLN A 20 10.48 25.21 15.57
C GLN A 20 11.69 26.13 15.74
N ILE A 21 12.90 25.57 15.76
CA ILE A 21 14.15 26.33 15.90
C ILE A 21 14.31 27.31 14.72
N SER A 22 14.00 26.86 13.50
CA SER A 22 14.04 27.71 12.31
C SER A 22 13.07 28.90 12.39
N MET A 23 11.95 28.74 13.10
CA MET A 23 10.99 29.81 13.39
C MET A 23 11.39 30.70 14.57
N GLY A 24 12.59 30.51 15.14
CA GLY A 24 13.08 31.28 16.28
C GLY A 24 12.52 30.82 17.63
N ALA A 25 12.04 29.57 17.73
CA ALA A 25 11.65 29.01 19.02
C ALA A 25 12.87 28.93 19.97
N PRO A 26 12.66 29.06 21.29
CA PRO A 26 13.75 29.00 22.26
C PRO A 26 14.42 27.63 22.29
N LEU A 27 15.74 27.65 22.43
CA LEU A 27 16.56 26.46 22.67
C LEU A 27 16.38 26.02 24.13
N LEU A 28 16.12 24.74 24.34
CA LEU A 28 15.94 24.13 25.67
C LEU A 28 17.29 23.79 26.31
N MET A 29 18.34 23.65 25.50
CA MET A 29 19.71 23.45 25.95
C MET A 29 20.50 24.77 25.90
N LYS A 30 21.45 24.93 26.82
CA LYS A 30 22.44 26.00 26.75
C LYS A 30 23.53 25.61 25.75
N PHE A 31 23.71 26.42 24.73
CA PHE A 31 24.80 26.29 23.78
C PHE A 31 25.83 27.40 24.03
N SER A 32 27.11 27.04 23.99
CA SER A 32 28.20 28.01 23.91
C SER A 32 28.30 28.61 22.49
N GLU A 33 28.94 29.76 22.34
CA GLU A 33 29.16 30.37 21.02
C GLU A 33 30.02 29.49 20.10
N GLU A 34 30.95 28.72 20.68
CA GLU A 34 31.82 27.80 19.94
C GLU A 34 31.02 26.64 19.36
N GLU A 35 30.12 26.04 20.14
CA GLU A 35 29.25 24.95 19.68
C GLU A 35 28.28 25.40 18.59
N LEU A 36 27.70 26.61 18.71
CA LEU A 36 26.81 27.13 17.66
C LEU A 36 27.55 27.38 16.35
N LYS A 37 28.81 27.82 16.41
CA LYS A 37 29.66 28.00 15.22
C LYS A 37 30.03 26.66 14.60
N GLU A 38 30.36 25.65 15.40
CA GLU A 38 30.65 24.29 14.93
C GLU A 38 29.44 23.68 14.21
N LEU A 39 28.25 23.88 14.77
CA LEU A 39 26.97 23.44 14.19
C LEU A 39 26.50 24.34 13.03
N LYS A 40 27.27 25.39 12.69
CA LYS A 40 26.95 26.37 11.64
C LYS A 40 25.55 26.98 11.75
N TYR A 41 25.01 27.05 12.97
CA TYR A 41 23.63 27.49 13.22
C TYR A 41 22.57 26.67 12.49
N ASP A 42 22.85 25.41 12.15
CA ASP A 42 21.89 24.52 11.50
C ASP A 42 20.82 24.05 12.50
N ALA A 43 19.56 24.34 12.20
CA ALA A 43 18.43 24.00 13.05
C ALA A 43 18.25 22.49 13.26
N LEU A 44 18.58 21.66 12.27
CA LEU A 44 18.51 20.20 12.39
C LEU A 44 19.56 19.67 13.35
N MET A 45 20.81 20.15 13.23
CA MET A 45 21.91 19.74 14.10
C MET A 45 21.67 20.17 15.55
N ILE A 46 21.07 21.36 15.75
CA ILE A 46 20.67 21.83 17.08
C ILE A 46 19.55 20.95 17.64
N ALA A 47 18.54 20.59 16.83
CA ALA A 47 17.47 19.69 17.24
C ALA A 47 17.99 18.30 17.62
N GLU A 48 18.99 17.78 16.90
CA GLU A 48 19.66 16.50 17.20
C GLU A 48 20.35 16.54 18.56
N LYS A 49 21.14 17.58 18.85
CA LYS A 49 21.78 17.74 20.16
C LYS A 49 20.76 17.83 21.31
N GLU A 50 19.64 18.54 21.11
CA GLU A 50 18.57 18.60 22.12
C GLU A 50 17.87 17.26 22.32
N PHE A 51 17.68 16.50 21.24
CA PHE A 51 17.10 15.16 21.30
C PHE A 51 18.01 14.18 22.04
N ASP A 52 19.30 14.14 21.71
CA ASP A 52 20.31 13.28 22.35
C ASP A 52 20.45 13.55 23.84
N SER A 53 20.26 14.82 24.22
CA SER A 53 20.31 15.27 25.61
C SER A 53 19.03 14.99 26.39
N LYS A 54 18.02 14.38 25.76
CA LYS A 54 16.72 13.99 26.35
C LYS A 54 15.99 15.17 27.03
N VAL A 55 16.19 16.40 26.55
CA VAL A 55 15.55 17.61 27.11
C VAL A 55 14.20 17.93 26.47
N LEU A 56 13.85 17.30 25.35
CA LEU A 56 12.61 17.55 24.62
C LEU A 56 11.39 16.95 25.36
N PRO A 57 10.42 17.77 25.79
CA PRO A 57 9.20 17.29 26.47
C PRO A 57 8.17 16.79 25.45
N ILE A 58 8.51 15.71 24.73
CA ILE A 58 7.67 15.15 23.67
C ILE A 58 7.22 13.74 24.05
N SER A 59 5.96 13.43 23.77
CA SER A 59 5.40 12.08 23.88
C SER A 59 4.82 11.67 22.54
N VAL A 60 5.01 10.41 22.17
CA VAL A 60 4.45 9.85 20.93
C VAL A 60 3.20 9.06 21.28
N ASP A 61 2.08 9.47 20.69
CA ASP A 61 0.86 8.68 20.74
C ASP A 61 0.88 7.59 19.66
N ARG A 62 0.55 6.36 20.04
CA ARG A 62 0.60 5.16 19.18
C ARG A 62 -0.78 4.53 19.09
N PRO A 63 -1.76 5.17 18.41
CA PRO A 63 -3.09 4.62 18.27
C PRO A 63 -3.06 3.36 17.40
N MET A 64 -3.75 2.32 17.85
CA MET A 64 -4.02 1.15 17.02
C MET A 64 -5.08 1.50 15.98
N PRO A 65 -5.04 0.91 14.77
CA PRO A 65 -6.08 1.14 13.78
C PRO A 65 -7.43 0.66 14.34
N GLU A 66 -8.41 1.56 14.36
CA GLU A 66 -9.77 1.20 14.75
C GLU A 66 -10.43 0.39 13.63
N LYS A 67 -11.15 -0.67 14.01
CA LYS A 67 -12.00 -1.39 13.07
C LYS A 67 -13.17 -0.50 12.70
N LYS A 68 -13.20 0.04 11.48
CA LYS A 68 -14.40 0.66 10.93
C LYS A 68 -15.47 -0.42 10.77
N SER A 69 -16.64 -0.18 11.35
CA SER A 69 -17.83 -1.03 11.21
C SER A 69 -18.54 -0.84 9.87
N ASP A 70 -17.92 -0.12 8.93
CA ASP A 70 -18.42 0.01 7.57
C ASP A 70 -18.57 -1.41 7.02
N LYS A 71 -19.82 -1.87 6.90
CA LYS A 71 -20.12 -3.11 6.21
C LYS A 71 -19.45 -2.98 4.86
N LEU A 72 -18.45 -3.82 4.58
CA LEU A 72 -17.99 -4.04 3.22
C LEU A 72 -19.25 -4.16 2.38
N ARG A 73 -19.36 -3.39 1.29
CA ARG A 73 -20.54 -3.46 0.43
C ARG A 73 -20.73 -4.93 0.10
N GLU A 74 -21.77 -5.55 0.66
CA GLU A 74 -22.18 -6.87 0.27
C GLU A 74 -22.35 -6.76 -1.24
N VAL A 75 -21.54 -7.49 -1.99
CA VAL A 75 -21.83 -7.69 -3.40
C VAL A 75 -23.25 -8.25 -3.38
N LYS A 76 -24.20 -7.52 -3.97
CA LYS A 76 -25.54 -8.07 -4.17
C LYS A 76 -25.34 -9.26 -5.11
N GLU A 77 -25.16 -10.45 -4.54
CA GLU A 77 -25.50 -11.66 -5.25
C GLU A 77 -27.00 -11.54 -5.47
N GLU A 78 -27.38 -11.17 -6.70
CA GLU A 78 -28.74 -11.35 -7.15
C GLU A 78 -29.04 -12.83 -6.92
N LYS A 79 -29.87 -13.12 -5.91
CA LYS A 79 -30.47 -14.45 -5.76
C LYS A 79 -31.43 -14.60 -6.93
N MET A 80 -30.89 -14.90 -8.10
CA MET A 80 -31.69 -15.39 -9.20
C MET A 80 -32.17 -16.78 -8.82
N SER A 81 -33.45 -17.04 -9.05
CA SER A 81 -33.99 -18.39 -8.88
C SER A 81 -33.32 -19.35 -9.86
N ASP A 82 -33.24 -20.64 -9.53
CA ASP A 82 -32.59 -21.66 -10.37
C ASP A 82 -33.12 -21.65 -11.82
N GLU A 83 -34.39 -21.32 -12.02
CA GLU A 83 -35.04 -21.19 -13.33
C GLU A 83 -34.53 -19.97 -14.14
N GLU A 84 -34.23 -18.84 -13.49
CA GLU A 84 -33.70 -17.64 -14.15
C GLU A 84 -32.23 -17.79 -14.54
N ILE A 85 -31.48 -18.60 -13.79
CA ILE A 85 -30.09 -18.95 -14.12
C ILE A 85 -30.10 -19.86 -15.35
N GLU A 86 -30.92 -20.92 -15.36
CA GLU A 86 -31.00 -21.86 -16.49
C GLU A 86 -31.50 -21.19 -17.77
N ALA A 87 -32.42 -20.22 -17.67
CA ALA A 87 -32.88 -19.44 -18.82
C ALA A 87 -31.76 -18.57 -19.42
N LYS A 88 -31.01 -17.86 -18.56
CA LYS A 88 -29.88 -17.03 -19.00
C LYS A 88 -28.72 -17.86 -19.54
N GLU A 89 -28.44 -19.02 -18.97
CA GLU A 89 -27.42 -19.94 -19.50
C GLU A 89 -27.79 -20.44 -20.90
N LYS A 90 -29.04 -20.84 -21.14
CA LYS A 90 -29.52 -21.24 -22.47
C LYS A 90 -29.52 -20.11 -23.49
N GLU A 91 -29.80 -18.89 -23.06
CA GLU A 91 -29.69 -17.70 -23.94
C GLU A 91 -28.23 -17.43 -24.30
N VAL A 92 -27.32 -17.51 -23.32
CA VAL A 92 -25.88 -17.33 -23.53
C VAL A 92 -25.28 -18.43 -24.40
N GLU A 93 -25.68 -19.69 -24.23
CA GLU A 93 -25.23 -20.79 -25.11
C GLU A 93 -25.65 -20.56 -26.56
N LYS A 94 -26.90 -20.14 -26.81
CA LYS A 94 -27.37 -19.80 -28.16
C LYS A 94 -26.62 -18.62 -28.76
N GLU A 95 -26.37 -17.57 -27.99
CA GLU A 95 -25.57 -16.43 -28.47
C GLU A 95 -24.13 -16.82 -28.79
N ILE A 96 -23.54 -17.75 -28.01
CA ILE A 96 -22.20 -18.28 -28.28
C ILE A 96 -22.21 -19.14 -29.55
N GLU A 97 -23.19 -20.01 -29.73
CA GLU A 97 -23.35 -20.84 -30.93
C GLU A 97 -23.57 -19.97 -32.18
N GLU A 98 -24.50 -19.01 -32.14
CA GLU A 98 -24.76 -18.09 -33.25
C GLU A 98 -23.52 -17.27 -33.61
N LYS A 99 -22.77 -16.82 -32.60
CA LYS A 99 -21.54 -16.05 -32.80
C LYS A 99 -20.38 -16.91 -33.28
N ALA A 100 -20.30 -18.18 -32.87
CA ALA A 100 -19.33 -19.14 -33.38
C ALA A 100 -19.63 -19.44 -34.86
N GLU A 101 -20.90 -19.64 -35.21
CA GLU A 101 -21.36 -19.83 -36.59
C GLU A 101 -21.11 -18.57 -37.45
N GLU A 102 -21.37 -17.36 -36.93
CA GLU A 102 -21.05 -16.10 -37.59
C GLU A 102 -19.54 -15.93 -37.84
N LEU A 103 -18.70 -16.40 -36.91
CA LEU A 103 -17.25 -16.41 -37.05
C LEU A 103 -16.71 -17.56 -37.90
N GLY A 104 -17.58 -18.44 -38.43
CA GLY A 104 -17.22 -19.56 -39.30
C GLY A 104 -16.68 -20.79 -38.57
N PHE A 105 -16.79 -20.84 -37.24
CA PHE A 105 -16.53 -22.03 -36.42
C PHE A 105 -17.80 -22.87 -36.36
N GLY A 106 -18.08 -23.60 -37.46
CA GLY A 106 -19.13 -24.62 -37.47
C GLY A 106 -18.71 -25.87 -36.67
N PRO A 107 -19.66 -26.75 -36.33
CA PRO A 107 -19.41 -27.94 -35.51
C PRO A 107 -18.52 -29.03 -36.16
N ASP A 108 -17.88 -28.76 -37.31
CA ASP A 108 -17.11 -29.73 -38.11
C ASP A 108 -15.58 -29.53 -38.04
N ASP A 109 -15.04 -28.87 -37.01
CA ASP A 109 -13.58 -28.87 -36.74
C ASP A 109 -13.21 -29.83 -35.60
N GLU A 110 -13.83 -31.03 -35.58
CA GLU A 110 -13.23 -32.23 -34.99
C GLU A 110 -12.61 -33.05 -36.14
N ASP A 111 -11.30 -32.89 -36.40
CA ASP A 111 -10.38 -33.95 -36.86
C ASP A 111 -9.06 -33.35 -37.41
N GLU A 112 -8.17 -32.87 -36.54
CA GLU A 112 -6.73 -33.00 -36.80
C GLU A 112 -6.02 -33.48 -35.53
N GLU A 113 -5.80 -34.80 -35.47
CA GLU A 113 -5.02 -35.47 -34.42
C GLU A 113 -3.58 -34.94 -34.32
N PRO A 114 -2.97 -34.92 -33.12
CA PRO A 114 -1.57 -34.59 -32.97
C PRO A 114 -0.71 -35.77 -33.46
N SER A 115 -0.13 -35.63 -34.66
CA SER A 115 0.85 -36.60 -35.16
C SER A 115 2.18 -36.48 -34.39
N GLU A 116 2.36 -37.34 -33.38
CA GLU A 116 3.68 -37.71 -32.90
C GLU A 116 4.35 -38.62 -33.94
N SER A 117 5.43 -38.14 -34.58
CA SER A 117 6.45 -39.03 -35.14
C SER A 117 7.82 -38.62 -34.64
N ASN A 118 8.37 -39.51 -33.82
CA ASN A 118 9.74 -39.52 -33.33
C ASN A 118 10.50 -40.53 -34.21
N GLU A 119 11.62 -40.15 -34.85
CA GLU A 119 12.82 -40.99 -35.09
C GLU A 119 13.83 -40.29 -36.04
N GLU A 120 15.05 -40.11 -35.49
CA GLU A 120 16.43 -40.19 -36.02
C GLU A 120 16.81 -40.02 -37.52
N GLU A 121 18.07 -39.58 -37.67
CA GLU A 121 18.98 -39.58 -38.84
C GLU A 121 18.94 -38.42 -39.86
N ARG A 122 19.73 -37.37 -39.62
CA ARG A 122 21.07 -37.14 -40.25
C ARG A 122 21.70 -35.80 -39.90
#